data_AF-C0NNN9-F1
#
_entry.id   AF-C0NNN9-F1
#
_cell.length_a   1.000
_cell.length_b   1.000
_cell.length_c   1.000
_cell.angle_alpha   90.00
_cell.angle_beta   90.00
_cell.angle_gamma   90.00
#
_symmetry.space_group_name_H-M   'P 1'
#
loop_
_entity.id
_entity.type
_entity.pdbx_description
1 polymer ?
#
loop_
_entity_poly.entity_id
_entity_poly.type
_entity_poly.pdbx_seq_one_letter_code
_entity_poly.pdbx_strand_id
1 'polypeptide(L)'
;MVTLFQGLDLKAAVLHTRYRIARSIFGSLGPTIVRVGWDCVIKGPCDPPELEALLYIAEHTTIPVPRVRCTYNGPGGIYIMMDYIKGTNLETLWMLGLLKPEEQDAIVNDMAVILTQLRALRPPKEGVVASAQGGAILDYRIGSHLVGPFQSHANFHSFLRGGVPLETTAKVFGEEVAICHHNNYQTFFSHADLAPRNIIIRKGKIVGVVDWALAGWYPEYWDLTKTYYTSFKVPEWYEKIKLKLPSYEDELMAEKILWRLYDEPGNVMRN
;
A
#
# COMPACT_ATOMS: atom_id res chain seq x y z
N MET A 1 8.86 -0.81 -21.04
CA MET A 1 9.84 -1.90 -20.86
C MET A 1 10.86 -1.45 -19.83
N VAL A 2 10.84 -2.01 -18.61
CA VAL A 2 11.83 -1.72 -17.56
C VAL A 2 13.01 -2.67 -17.73
N THR A 3 14.22 -2.13 -17.86
CA THR A 3 15.43 -2.96 -17.96
C THR A 3 15.79 -3.52 -16.59
N LEU A 4 15.67 -4.84 -16.42
CA LEU A 4 16.15 -5.58 -15.25
C LEU A 4 17.61 -5.97 -15.46
N PHE A 5 18.50 -5.55 -14.56
CA PHE A 5 19.90 -5.98 -14.59
C PHE A 5 20.09 -7.18 -13.65
N GLN A 6 20.27 -8.37 -14.22
CA GLN A 6 20.63 -9.59 -13.49
C GLN A 6 22.16 -9.74 -13.44
N GLY A 7 22.70 -9.97 -12.24
CA GLY A 7 24.15 -10.16 -12.02
C GLY A 7 24.88 -8.89 -11.59
N LEU A 8 26.17 -9.05 -11.26
CA LEU A 8 27.11 -7.97 -10.92
C LEU A 8 27.42 -7.13 -12.18
N ASP A 9 26.38 -6.55 -12.79
CA ASP A 9 26.49 -5.62 -13.91
C ASP A 9 27.20 -4.36 -13.39
N LEU A 10 28.20 -3.89 -14.15
CA LEU A 10 28.87 -2.62 -13.90
C LEU A 10 27.85 -1.49 -13.69
N LYS A 11 26.70 -1.51 -14.37
CA LYS A 11 25.61 -0.55 -14.16
C LYS A 11 25.00 -0.67 -12.76
N ALA A 12 24.71 -1.88 -12.28
CA ALA A 12 24.20 -2.10 -10.92
C ALA A 12 25.20 -1.62 -9.88
N ALA A 13 26.49 -1.93 -10.05
CA ALA A 13 27.56 -1.46 -9.16
C ALA A 13 27.69 0.08 -9.17
N VAL A 14 27.60 0.72 -10.34
CA VAL A 14 27.61 2.18 -10.47
C VAL A 14 26.38 2.82 -9.81
N LEU A 15 25.18 2.26 -10.02
CA LEU A 15 23.95 2.74 -9.41
C LEU A 15 23.96 2.59 -7.89
N HIS A 16 24.45 1.46 -7.38
CA HIS A 16 24.58 1.24 -5.95
C HIS A 16 25.66 2.15 -5.32
N THR A 17 26.74 2.42 -6.04
CA THR A 17 27.75 3.40 -5.61
C THR A 17 27.16 4.81 -5.57
N ARG A 18 26.39 5.21 -6.58
CA ARG A 18 25.65 6.49 -6.59
C ARG A 18 24.66 6.58 -5.43
N TYR A 19 23.92 5.51 -5.14
CA TYR A 19 23.04 5.42 -3.98
C TYR A 19 23.81 5.69 -2.68
N ARG A 20 24.94 5.02 -2.47
CA ARG A 20 25.79 5.19 -1.27
C ARG A 20 26.34 6.61 -1.14
N ILE A 21 26.84 7.19 -2.22
CA ILE A 21 27.36 8.57 -2.25
C ILE A 21 26.23 9.57 -1.97
N ALA A 22 25.10 9.42 -2.66
CA ALA A 22 23.96 10.31 -2.52
C ALA A 22 23.38 10.29 -1.10
N ARG A 23 23.30 9.11 -0.46
CA ARG A 23 22.87 8.97 0.94
C ARG A 23 23.78 9.75 1.88
N SER A 24 25.08 9.81 1.58
CA SER A 24 26.06 10.57 2.36
C SER A 24 25.96 12.08 2.15
N ILE A 25 25.54 12.54 0.96
CA ILE A 25 25.50 13.97 0.60
C ILE A 25 24.14 14.60 0.95
N PHE A 26 23.04 13.94 0.57
CA PHE A 26 21.68 14.47 0.69
C PHE A 26 20.92 13.95 1.91
N GLY A 27 21.47 12.97 2.61
CA GLY A 27 20.75 12.22 3.62
C GLY A 27 19.69 11.29 3.02
N SER A 28 18.83 10.78 3.89
CA SER A 28 17.72 9.89 3.55
C SER A 28 16.40 10.65 3.61
N LEU A 29 15.52 10.43 2.64
CA LEU A 29 14.13 10.91 2.69
C LEU A 29 13.22 9.99 3.52
N GLY A 30 13.73 8.81 3.88
CA GLY A 30 13.10 7.78 4.70
C GLY A 30 14.09 6.63 4.91
N PRO A 31 13.77 5.58 5.68
CA PRO A 31 14.71 4.50 6.00
C PRO A 31 15.30 3.81 4.76
N THR A 32 14.55 3.75 3.66
CA THR A 32 14.92 3.06 2.43
C THR A 32 15.00 3.97 1.20
N ILE A 33 14.85 5.30 1.34
CA ILE A 33 14.75 6.23 0.20
C ILE A 33 15.86 7.27 0.23
N VAL A 34 16.61 7.36 -0.88
CA VAL A 34 17.69 8.33 -1.07
C VAL A 34 17.43 9.16 -2.32
N ARG A 35 17.55 10.48 -2.20
CA ARG A 35 17.47 11.39 -3.35
C ARG A 35 18.77 11.34 -4.14
N VAL A 36 18.67 11.09 -5.45
CA VAL A 36 19.82 11.01 -6.36
C VAL A 36 19.65 12.05 -7.46
N GLY A 37 20.17 13.26 -7.23
CA GLY A 37 20.00 14.39 -8.13
C GLY A 37 18.68 15.15 -7.93
N TRP A 38 18.34 16.01 -8.89
CA TRP A 38 17.24 16.97 -8.74
C TRP A 38 15.85 16.36 -8.89
N ASP A 39 15.72 15.30 -9.67
CA ASP A 39 14.46 14.77 -10.19
C ASP A 39 14.31 13.25 -10.00
N CYS A 40 15.17 12.63 -9.19
CA CYS A 40 15.22 11.18 -9.06
C CYS A 40 15.48 10.75 -7.60
N VAL A 41 14.88 9.63 -7.22
CA VAL A 41 15.12 8.91 -5.97
C VAL A 41 15.45 7.44 -6.27
N ILE A 42 16.18 6.82 -5.36
CA ILE A 42 16.35 5.38 -5.30
C ILE A 42 15.71 4.89 -3.99
N LYS A 43 14.73 3.99 -4.09
CA LYS A 43 14.19 3.24 -2.95
C LYS A 43 14.76 1.82 -2.94
N GLY A 44 15.20 1.35 -1.78
CA GLY A 44 15.59 -0.04 -1.59
C GLY A 44 16.24 -0.34 -0.24
N PRO A 45 16.37 -1.63 0.12
CA PRO A 45 15.81 -2.75 -0.64
C PRO A 45 14.27 -2.78 -0.56
N CYS A 46 13.64 -3.19 -1.65
CA CYS A 46 12.19 -3.35 -1.82
C CYS A 46 11.86 -4.83 -2.09
N ASP A 47 10.72 -5.27 -1.59
CA ASP A 47 10.10 -6.52 -2.00
C ASP A 47 9.46 -6.39 -3.41
N PRO A 48 9.30 -7.50 -4.15
CA PRO A 48 8.70 -7.49 -5.48
C PRO A 48 7.35 -6.76 -5.62
N PRO A 49 6.39 -6.86 -4.66
CA PRO A 49 5.07 -6.24 -4.80
C PRO A 49 5.10 -4.74 -5.09
N GLU A 50 6.09 -3.99 -4.56
CA GLU A 50 6.19 -2.55 -4.83
C GLU A 50 6.46 -2.27 -6.31
N LEU A 51 7.42 -2.99 -6.90
CA LEU A 51 7.77 -2.82 -8.31
C LEU A 51 6.60 -3.26 -9.19
N GLU A 52 5.99 -4.39 -8.87
CA GLU A 52 4.84 -4.93 -9.60
C GLU A 52 3.69 -3.94 -9.63
N ALA A 53 3.33 -3.36 -8.47
CA ALA A 53 2.25 -2.39 -8.36
C ALA A 53 2.56 -1.09 -9.10
N LEU A 54 3.76 -0.53 -8.96
CA LEU A 54 4.14 0.69 -9.68
C LEU A 54 4.02 0.54 -11.20
N LEU A 55 4.48 -0.61 -11.74
CA LEU A 55 4.37 -0.87 -13.17
C LEU A 55 2.92 -1.10 -13.59
N TYR A 56 2.16 -1.88 -12.82
CA TYR A 56 0.77 -2.17 -13.11
C TYR A 56 -0.10 -0.90 -13.12
N ILE A 57 0.04 -0.05 -12.11
CA ILE A 57 -0.74 1.19 -11.98
C ILE A 57 -0.38 2.21 -13.05
N ALA A 58 0.90 2.35 -13.38
CA ALA A 58 1.33 3.24 -14.45
C ALA A 58 0.82 2.82 -15.83
N GLU A 59 0.60 1.52 -16.04
CA GLU A 59 0.09 0.97 -17.30
C GLU A 59 -1.44 1.01 -17.41
N HIS A 60 -2.16 0.79 -16.30
CA HIS A 60 -3.62 0.55 -16.31
C HIS A 60 -4.45 1.71 -15.76
N THR A 61 -3.84 2.79 -15.27
CA THR A 61 -4.55 3.92 -14.67
C THR A 61 -3.95 5.26 -15.10
N THR A 62 -4.63 6.34 -14.74
CA THR A 62 -4.11 7.72 -14.84
C THR A 62 -3.64 8.26 -13.49
N ILE A 63 -3.53 7.41 -12.47
CA ILE A 63 -3.10 7.80 -11.13
C ILE A 63 -1.65 8.31 -11.22
N PRO A 64 -1.34 9.50 -10.66
CA PRO A 64 0.01 10.02 -10.69
C PRO A 64 0.91 9.20 -9.77
N VAL A 65 1.73 8.31 -10.33
CA VAL A 65 2.72 7.52 -9.59
C VAL A 65 4.14 7.86 -10.05
N PRO A 66 5.18 7.64 -9.21
CA PRO A 66 6.56 7.79 -9.65
C PRO A 66 6.86 6.84 -10.81
N ARG A 67 7.31 7.38 -11.95
CA ARG A 67 7.74 6.54 -13.08
C ARG A 67 9.02 5.82 -12.70
N VAL A 68 8.98 4.49 -12.78
CA VAL A 68 10.18 3.64 -12.65
C VAL A 68 11.12 3.90 -13.83
N ARG A 69 12.33 4.38 -13.54
CA ARG A 69 13.39 4.63 -14.55
C ARG A 69 14.21 3.37 -14.81
N CYS A 70 14.66 2.72 -13.75
CA CYS A 70 15.36 1.44 -13.83
C CYS A 70 15.34 0.73 -12.48
N THR A 71 15.67 -0.55 -12.49
CA THR A 71 15.80 -1.38 -11.30
C THR A 71 17.13 -2.12 -11.31
N TYR A 72 17.67 -2.43 -10.15
CA TYR A 72 18.82 -3.31 -10.02
C TYR A 72 18.73 -4.13 -8.74
N ASN A 73 19.30 -5.33 -8.76
CA ASN A 73 19.41 -6.16 -7.58
C ASN A 73 20.62 -5.70 -6.76
N GLY A 74 20.41 -5.42 -5.48
CA GLY A 74 21.46 -5.03 -4.55
C GLY A 74 21.36 -5.81 -3.23
N PRO A 75 22.21 -5.49 -2.25
CA PRO A 75 22.13 -6.09 -0.94
C PRO A 75 20.75 -5.90 -0.32
N GLY A 76 20.10 -7.01 0.03
CA GLY A 76 18.80 -7.04 0.70
C GLY A 76 17.57 -7.06 -0.22
N GLY A 77 17.70 -6.90 -1.54
CA GLY A 77 16.55 -6.94 -2.46
C GLY A 77 16.66 -6.02 -3.67
N ILE A 78 15.49 -5.67 -4.22
CA ILE A 78 15.40 -4.82 -5.42
C ILE A 78 15.60 -3.37 -5.02
N TYR A 79 16.37 -2.63 -5.81
CA TYR A 79 16.45 -1.17 -5.72
C TYR A 79 15.76 -0.56 -6.93
N ILE A 80 14.82 0.35 -6.66
CA ILE A 80 13.98 0.99 -7.67
C ILE A 80 14.43 2.45 -7.80
N MET A 81 14.98 2.80 -8.96
CA MET A 81 15.22 4.19 -9.33
C MET A 81 13.97 4.74 -10.01
N MET A 82 13.41 5.83 -9.48
CA MET A 82 12.16 6.42 -9.96
C MET A 82 12.17 7.94 -9.88
N ASP A 83 11.20 8.58 -10.55
CA ASP A 83 11.03 10.03 -10.53
C ASP A 83 10.81 10.56 -9.09
N TYR A 84 11.51 11.63 -8.72
CA TYR A 84 11.21 12.39 -7.51
C TYR A 84 10.02 13.33 -7.77
N ILE A 85 8.89 13.07 -7.13
CA ILE A 85 7.72 13.92 -7.23
C ILE A 85 7.91 15.16 -6.35
N LYS A 86 8.04 16.32 -6.98
CA LYS A 86 8.16 17.61 -6.28
C LYS A 86 6.83 18.01 -5.67
N GLY A 87 6.78 18.11 -4.35
CA GLY A 87 5.64 18.59 -3.58
C GLY A 87 5.87 18.35 -2.09
N THR A 88 4.81 18.48 -1.31
CA THR A 88 4.80 18.22 0.13
C THR A 88 3.78 17.13 0.41
N ASN A 89 4.09 16.17 1.28
CA ASN A 89 3.12 15.15 1.64
C ASN A 89 1.90 15.79 2.35
N LEU A 90 0.72 15.20 2.15
CA LEU A 90 -0.55 15.72 2.64
C LEU A 90 -0.60 15.74 4.17
N GLU A 91 -0.02 14.73 4.85
CA GLU A 91 0.04 14.67 6.32
C GLU A 91 0.65 15.95 6.91
N THR A 92 1.77 16.39 6.34
CA THR A 92 2.49 17.59 6.78
C THR A 92 1.67 18.86 6.56
N LEU A 93 1.05 19.00 5.38
CA LEU A 93 0.23 20.18 5.09
C LEU A 93 -1.03 20.24 5.98
N TRP A 94 -1.61 19.08 6.28
CA TRP A 94 -2.80 18.97 7.12
C TRP A 94 -2.47 19.30 8.57
N MET A 95 -1.44 18.67 9.14
CA MET A 95 -1.03 18.89 10.53
C MET A 95 -0.56 20.33 10.81
N LEU A 96 0.04 20.99 9.81
CA LEU A 96 0.48 22.39 9.94
C LEU A 96 -0.63 23.41 9.63
N GLY A 97 -1.85 22.97 9.30
CA GLY A 97 -2.96 23.87 8.97
C GLY A 97 -2.73 24.69 7.70
N LEU A 98 -1.94 24.17 6.75
CA LEU A 98 -1.53 24.88 5.52
C LEU A 98 -2.48 24.64 4.34
N LEU A 99 -3.55 23.86 4.51
CA LEU A 99 -4.57 23.60 3.50
C LEU A 99 -5.81 24.44 3.77
N LYS A 100 -6.26 25.19 2.77
CA LYS A 100 -7.57 25.84 2.82
C LYS A 100 -8.68 24.78 2.79
N PRO A 101 -9.87 25.05 3.37
CA PRO A 101 -10.99 24.11 3.31
C PRO A 101 -11.33 23.67 1.87
N GLU A 102 -11.33 24.60 0.93
CA GLU A 102 -11.56 24.32 -0.50
C GLU A 102 -10.51 23.37 -1.11
N GLU A 103 -9.25 23.48 -0.68
CA GLU A 103 -8.16 22.60 -1.13
C GLU A 103 -8.33 21.20 -0.52
N GLN A 104 -8.74 21.11 0.76
CA GLN A 104 -9.02 19.82 1.39
C GLN A 104 -10.15 19.08 0.66
N ASP A 105 -11.24 19.78 0.34
CA ASP A 105 -12.37 19.17 -0.37
C ASP A 105 -11.99 18.77 -1.80
N ALA A 106 -11.18 19.59 -2.49
CA ALA A 106 -10.65 19.23 -3.81
C ALA A 106 -9.75 17.98 -3.74
N ILE A 107 -8.86 17.88 -2.75
CA ILE A 107 -7.97 16.72 -2.55
C ILE A 107 -8.79 15.46 -2.26
N VAL A 108 -9.82 15.58 -1.41
CA VAL A 108 -10.71 14.45 -1.08
C VAL A 108 -11.53 13.98 -2.29
N ASN A 109 -11.91 14.89 -3.19
CA ASN A 109 -12.56 14.52 -4.45
C ASN A 109 -11.57 13.88 -5.43
N ASP A 110 -10.33 14.37 -5.52
CA ASP A 110 -9.27 13.74 -6.32
C ASP A 110 -8.99 12.31 -5.80
N MET A 111 -9.04 12.07 -4.48
CA MET A 111 -8.94 10.73 -3.89
C MET A 111 -10.10 9.82 -4.29
N ALA A 112 -11.33 10.32 -4.36
CA ALA A 112 -12.47 9.54 -4.82
C ALA A 112 -12.27 9.06 -6.27
N VAL A 113 -11.68 9.91 -7.12
CA VAL A 113 -11.31 9.55 -8.51
C VAL A 113 -10.23 8.47 -8.53
N ILE A 114 -9.21 8.57 -7.65
CA ILE A 114 -8.17 7.55 -7.51
C ILE A 114 -8.77 6.20 -7.08
N LEU A 115 -9.59 6.18 -6.03
CA LEU A 115 -10.27 4.98 -5.54
C LEU A 115 -11.17 4.35 -6.61
N THR A 116 -11.89 5.18 -7.39
CA THR A 116 -12.72 4.71 -8.51
C THR A 116 -11.87 4.02 -9.57
N GLN A 117 -10.70 4.58 -9.92
CA GLN A 117 -9.79 3.96 -10.89
C GLN A 117 -9.24 2.63 -10.38
N LEU A 118 -8.83 2.55 -9.11
CA LEU A 118 -8.34 1.32 -8.50
C LEU A 118 -9.39 0.20 -8.53
N ARG A 119 -10.64 0.53 -8.20
CA ARG A 119 -11.77 -0.42 -8.20
C ARG A 119 -12.28 -0.75 -9.61
N ALA A 120 -11.89 0.01 -10.63
CA ALA A 120 -12.22 -0.30 -12.02
C ALA A 120 -11.24 -1.31 -12.65
N LEU A 121 -10.09 -1.59 -12.01
CA LEU A 121 -9.13 -2.60 -12.46
C LEU A 121 -9.73 -4.00 -12.30
N ARG A 122 -9.57 -4.84 -13.33
CA ARG A 122 -10.12 -6.20 -13.33
C ARG A 122 -9.14 -7.16 -12.65
N PRO A 123 -9.56 -7.88 -11.60
CA PRO A 123 -8.70 -8.86 -10.95
C PRO A 123 -8.39 -10.02 -11.89
N PRO A 124 -7.23 -10.69 -11.74
CA PRO A 124 -6.90 -11.88 -12.52
C PRO A 124 -7.84 -13.06 -12.19
N LYS A 125 -8.42 -13.07 -10.99
CA LYS A 125 -9.39 -14.05 -10.51
C LYS A 125 -10.18 -13.47 -9.34
N GLU A 126 -11.50 -13.62 -9.34
CA GLU A 126 -12.33 -13.25 -8.18
C GLU A 126 -11.96 -14.08 -6.94
N GLY A 127 -11.98 -13.42 -5.79
CA GLY A 127 -11.60 -13.97 -4.49
C GLY A 127 -10.09 -14.02 -4.22
N VAL A 128 -9.22 -13.67 -5.18
CA VAL A 128 -7.77 -13.76 -4.94
C VAL A 128 -7.30 -12.64 -3.99
N VAL A 129 -6.34 -12.97 -3.13
CA VAL A 129 -5.52 -11.98 -2.42
C VAL A 129 -4.06 -12.19 -2.78
N ALA A 130 -3.51 -11.29 -3.60
CA ALA A 130 -2.20 -11.47 -4.23
C ALA A 130 -1.59 -10.13 -4.66
N SER A 131 -0.28 -10.10 -4.90
CA SER A 131 0.38 -8.94 -5.49
C SER A 131 -0.15 -8.65 -6.90
N ALA A 132 0.25 -7.52 -7.50
CA ALA A 132 -0.22 -7.14 -8.83
C ALA A 132 0.03 -8.22 -9.91
N GLN A 133 1.10 -9.01 -9.79
CA GLN A 133 1.41 -10.12 -10.71
C GLN A 133 0.98 -11.51 -10.19
N GLY A 134 0.15 -11.57 -9.14
CA GLY A 134 -0.37 -12.83 -8.60
C GLY A 134 0.55 -13.54 -7.61
N GLY A 135 1.59 -12.86 -7.12
CA GLY A 135 2.52 -13.36 -6.10
C GLY A 135 2.08 -13.07 -4.67
N ALA A 136 2.99 -13.30 -3.72
CA ALA A 136 2.77 -13.01 -2.30
C ALA A 136 2.64 -11.50 -2.05
N ILE A 137 1.81 -11.10 -1.09
CA ILE A 137 1.62 -9.71 -0.67
C ILE A 137 2.48 -9.37 0.53
N LEU A 138 2.86 -8.10 0.65
CA LEU A 138 3.32 -7.51 1.90
C LEU A 138 2.19 -6.63 2.45
N ASP A 139 1.86 -6.77 3.72
CA ASP A 139 0.86 -5.91 4.35
C ASP A 139 1.11 -5.85 5.86
N TYR A 140 1.39 -4.66 6.40
CA TYR A 140 1.74 -4.50 7.82
C TYR A 140 0.59 -4.74 8.82
N ARG A 141 -0.66 -4.81 8.38
CA ARG A 141 -1.77 -5.32 9.20
C ARG A 141 -1.69 -6.85 9.34
N ILE A 142 -1.02 -7.50 8.39
CA ILE A 142 -0.84 -8.94 8.36
C ILE A 142 0.50 -9.34 8.98
N GLY A 143 1.56 -8.58 8.73
CA GLY A 143 2.88 -8.79 9.32
C GLY A 143 4.00 -8.13 8.50
N SER A 144 5.24 -8.33 8.93
CA SER A 144 6.42 -7.72 8.28
C SER A 144 7.05 -8.58 7.18
N HIS A 145 6.34 -9.60 6.70
CA HIS A 145 6.84 -10.59 5.75
C HIS A 145 5.84 -10.83 4.63
N LEU A 146 6.34 -11.31 3.49
CA LEU A 146 5.52 -11.76 2.38
C LEU A 146 4.67 -12.97 2.78
N VAL A 147 3.38 -12.93 2.46
CA VAL A 147 2.41 -14.00 2.71
C VAL A 147 1.53 -14.27 1.49
N GLY A 148 0.94 -15.46 1.44
CA GLY A 148 0.12 -15.88 0.30
C GLY A 148 0.97 -16.25 -0.94
N PRO A 149 0.44 -16.09 -2.16
CA PRO A 149 -0.90 -15.58 -2.48
C PRO A 149 -2.02 -16.47 -1.93
N PHE A 150 -3.17 -15.88 -1.62
CA PHE A 150 -4.36 -16.61 -1.20
C PHE A 150 -5.33 -16.77 -2.37
N GLN A 151 -5.73 -18.01 -2.64
CA GLN A 151 -6.56 -18.34 -3.82
C GLN A 151 -8.06 -18.05 -3.65
N SER A 152 -8.47 -17.62 -2.45
CA SER A 152 -9.83 -17.23 -2.08
C SER A 152 -9.82 -16.29 -0.87
N HIS A 153 -10.85 -15.44 -0.73
CA HIS A 153 -11.05 -14.60 0.45
C HIS A 153 -11.23 -15.47 1.71
N ALA A 154 -11.87 -16.63 1.60
CA ALA A 154 -12.01 -17.57 2.71
C ALA A 154 -10.64 -18.07 3.23
N ASN A 155 -9.68 -18.36 2.36
CA ASN A 155 -8.33 -18.75 2.78
C ASN A 155 -7.58 -17.59 3.42
N PHE A 156 -7.74 -16.38 2.87
CA PHE A 156 -7.20 -15.16 3.44
C PHE A 156 -7.77 -14.88 4.84
N HIS A 157 -9.08 -14.90 5.00
CA HIS A 157 -9.74 -14.69 6.29
C HIS A 157 -9.41 -15.80 7.30
N SER A 158 -9.29 -17.05 6.85
CA SER A 158 -8.81 -18.16 7.70
C SER A 158 -7.41 -17.86 8.25
N PHE A 159 -6.51 -17.36 7.39
CA PHE A 159 -5.19 -16.91 7.82
C PHE A 159 -5.27 -15.75 8.82
N LEU A 160 -6.13 -14.75 8.59
CA LEU A 160 -6.30 -13.63 9.52
C LEU A 160 -6.77 -14.06 10.92
N ARG A 161 -7.46 -15.20 11.02
CA ARG A 161 -7.91 -15.81 12.28
C ARG A 161 -6.93 -16.83 12.87
N GLY A 162 -5.71 -16.94 12.33
CA GLY A 162 -4.75 -17.95 12.78
C GLY A 162 -5.19 -19.40 12.53
N GLY A 163 -6.05 -19.62 11.53
CA GLY A 163 -6.59 -20.94 11.20
C GLY A 163 -7.79 -21.38 12.05
N VAL A 164 -8.33 -20.52 12.93
CA VAL A 164 -9.55 -20.83 13.68
C VAL A 164 -10.71 -21.09 12.69
N PRO A 165 -11.35 -22.29 12.75
CA PRO A 165 -12.46 -22.63 11.86
C PRO A 165 -13.63 -21.65 11.96
N LEU A 166 -14.36 -21.46 10.86
CA LEU A 166 -15.44 -20.48 10.80
C LEU A 166 -16.54 -20.79 11.84
N GLU A 167 -16.80 -22.08 12.09
CA GLU A 167 -17.81 -22.58 13.03
C GLU A 167 -17.47 -22.24 14.49
N THR A 168 -16.20 -22.00 14.81
CA THR A 168 -15.73 -21.65 16.16
C THR A 168 -15.38 -20.15 16.26
N THR A 169 -15.39 -19.42 15.15
CA THR A 169 -14.95 -18.02 15.10
C THR A 169 -15.78 -17.12 16.02
N ALA A 170 -17.11 -17.29 16.08
CA ALA A 170 -17.97 -16.52 16.96
C ALA A 170 -17.57 -16.63 18.44
N LYS A 171 -17.12 -17.81 18.87
CA LYS A 171 -16.67 -18.06 20.25
C LYS A 171 -15.31 -17.43 20.56
N VAL A 172 -14.41 -17.35 19.58
CA VAL A 172 -13.02 -16.89 19.78
C VAL A 172 -12.88 -15.40 19.53
N PHE A 173 -13.51 -14.89 18.47
CA PHE A 173 -13.35 -13.53 17.99
C PHE A 173 -14.65 -12.72 17.98
N GLY A 174 -15.80 -13.30 18.33
CA GLY A 174 -17.10 -12.61 18.30
C GLY A 174 -17.89 -12.83 17.02
N GLU A 175 -19.20 -12.56 17.09
CA GLU A 175 -20.16 -12.73 15.99
C GLU A 175 -19.84 -11.80 14.81
N GLU A 176 -19.34 -10.60 15.10
CA GLU A 176 -18.96 -9.61 14.10
C GLU A 176 -17.91 -10.19 13.13
N VAL A 177 -16.87 -10.83 13.68
CA VAL A 177 -15.82 -11.47 12.87
C VAL A 177 -16.35 -12.70 12.13
N ALA A 178 -17.24 -13.49 12.75
CA ALA A 178 -17.81 -14.68 12.12
C ALA A 178 -18.68 -14.30 10.91
N ILE A 179 -19.54 -13.29 11.05
CA ILE A 179 -20.42 -12.80 9.99
C ILE A 179 -19.60 -12.23 8.84
N CYS A 180 -18.69 -11.29 9.10
CA CYS A 180 -17.86 -10.68 8.06
C CYS A 180 -17.04 -11.73 7.32
N HIS A 181 -16.44 -12.68 8.02
CA HIS A 181 -15.64 -13.72 7.36
C HIS A 181 -16.46 -14.85 6.71
N HIS A 182 -17.78 -14.88 6.88
CA HIS A 182 -18.68 -15.73 6.10
C HIS A 182 -19.13 -15.05 4.79
N ASN A 183 -19.10 -13.71 4.73
CA ASN A 183 -19.59 -12.94 3.59
C ASN A 183 -18.74 -13.14 2.33
N ASN A 184 -19.39 -12.97 1.18
CA ASN A 184 -18.74 -12.95 -0.13
C ASN A 184 -18.45 -11.51 -0.55
N TYR A 185 -17.17 -11.23 -0.79
CA TYR A 185 -16.68 -9.92 -1.22
C TYR A 185 -16.18 -9.95 -2.66
N GLN A 186 -16.27 -8.82 -3.34
CA GLN A 186 -15.56 -8.60 -4.61
C GLN A 186 -14.07 -8.41 -4.37
N THR A 187 -13.24 -8.75 -5.36
CA THR A 187 -11.80 -8.46 -5.33
C THR A 187 -11.50 -7.16 -6.06
N PHE A 188 -10.85 -6.22 -5.37
CA PHE A 188 -10.38 -4.96 -5.98
C PHE A 188 -8.88 -4.78 -5.77
N PHE A 189 -8.27 -4.01 -6.67
CA PHE A 189 -6.92 -3.53 -6.46
C PHE A 189 -6.96 -2.48 -5.34
N SER A 190 -6.20 -2.69 -4.28
CA SER A 190 -6.08 -1.77 -3.16
C SER A 190 -4.65 -1.26 -3.07
N HIS A 191 -4.48 0.00 -2.67
CA HIS A 191 -3.15 0.50 -2.32
C HIS A 191 -2.73 -0.01 -0.92
N ALA A 192 -3.71 -0.28 -0.05
CA ALA A 192 -3.56 -0.79 1.31
C ALA A 192 -2.78 0.12 2.28
N ASP A 193 -2.44 1.35 1.87
CA ASP A 193 -1.87 2.40 2.72
C ASP A 193 -2.11 3.81 2.15
N LEU A 194 -3.38 4.16 1.86
CA LEU A 194 -3.77 5.51 1.40
C LEU A 194 -3.74 6.56 2.52
N ALA A 195 -2.71 6.51 3.36
CA ALA A 195 -2.48 7.48 4.41
C ALA A 195 -2.01 8.83 3.83
N PRO A 196 -2.28 9.97 4.49
CA PRO A 196 -1.90 11.30 3.98
C PRO A 196 -0.40 11.45 3.72
N ARG A 197 0.46 10.71 4.44
CA ARG A 197 1.91 10.72 4.21
C ARG A 197 2.32 10.21 2.81
N ASN A 198 1.47 9.42 2.17
CA ASN A 198 1.70 8.83 0.85
C ASN A 198 1.09 9.65 -0.30
N ILE A 199 0.45 10.78 0.00
CA ILE A 199 -0.16 11.67 -0.99
C ILE A 199 0.70 12.93 -1.11
N ILE A 200 1.26 13.19 -2.29
CA ILE A 200 2.11 14.35 -2.56
C ILE A 200 1.27 15.46 -3.19
N ILE A 201 1.24 16.62 -2.53
CA ILE A 201 0.49 17.79 -2.94
C ILE A 201 1.43 18.86 -3.50
N ARG A 202 1.01 19.50 -4.59
CA ARG A 202 1.65 20.72 -5.12
C ARG A 202 0.58 21.65 -5.66
N LYS A 203 0.57 22.90 -5.18
CA LYS A 203 -0.41 23.93 -5.57
C LYS A 203 -1.87 23.45 -5.38
N GLY A 204 -2.16 22.86 -4.22
CA GLY A 204 -3.51 22.41 -3.85
C GLY A 204 -4.03 21.18 -4.62
N LYS A 205 -3.18 20.48 -5.38
CA LYS A 205 -3.55 19.30 -6.18
C LYS A 205 -2.68 18.09 -5.85
N ILE A 206 -3.28 16.90 -5.94
CA ILE A 206 -2.55 15.63 -5.89
C ILE A 206 -1.66 15.55 -7.13
N VAL A 207 -0.35 15.45 -6.92
CA VAL A 207 0.65 15.28 -7.99
C VAL A 207 1.43 13.96 -7.85
N GLY A 208 1.14 13.18 -6.81
CA GLY A 208 1.75 11.88 -6.59
C GLY A 208 1.01 11.06 -5.53
N VAL A 209 0.86 9.77 -5.80
CA VAL A 209 0.54 8.72 -4.84
C VAL A 209 1.76 7.80 -4.80
N VAL A 210 2.39 7.70 -3.63
CA VAL A 210 3.67 7.01 -3.45
C VAL A 210 3.54 5.85 -2.46
N ASP A 211 4.59 5.03 -2.37
CA ASP A 211 4.67 3.89 -1.45
C ASP A 211 3.65 2.77 -1.72
N TRP A 212 3.75 2.18 -2.92
CA TRP A 212 2.88 1.08 -3.37
C TRP A 212 3.34 -0.29 -2.85
N ALA A 213 4.14 -0.34 -1.78
CA ALA A 213 4.74 -1.58 -1.29
C ALA A 213 3.73 -2.60 -0.80
N LEU A 214 2.56 -2.14 -0.34
CA LEU A 214 1.49 -3.00 0.18
C LEU A 214 0.39 -3.29 -0.84
N ALA A 215 0.52 -2.73 -2.05
CA ALA A 215 -0.55 -2.74 -3.02
C ALA A 215 -0.71 -4.10 -3.71
N GLY A 216 -1.95 -4.42 -4.06
CA GLY A 216 -2.30 -5.71 -4.63
C GLY A 216 -3.81 -5.91 -4.72
N TRP A 217 -4.22 -7.14 -4.97
CA TRP A 217 -5.61 -7.58 -4.99
C TRP A 217 -6.04 -7.98 -3.58
N TYR A 218 -7.16 -7.42 -3.11
CA TYR A 218 -7.69 -7.62 -1.77
C TYR A 218 -9.23 -7.67 -1.78
N PRO A 219 -9.88 -8.10 -0.69
CA PRO A 219 -11.30 -7.91 -0.49
C PRO A 219 -11.69 -6.43 -0.58
N GLU A 220 -12.87 -6.15 -1.10
CA GLU A 220 -13.33 -4.79 -1.43
C GLU A 220 -13.32 -3.75 -0.29
N TYR A 221 -13.31 -4.20 0.95
CA TYR A 221 -13.30 -3.34 2.15
C TYR A 221 -11.88 -2.93 2.59
N TRP A 222 -10.83 -3.52 2.02
CA TRP A 222 -9.48 -3.46 2.57
C TRP A 222 -8.90 -2.04 2.62
N ASP A 223 -9.00 -1.26 1.54
CA ASP A 223 -8.54 0.14 1.57
C ASP A 223 -9.24 0.96 2.67
N LEU A 224 -10.54 0.73 2.93
CA LEU A 224 -11.26 1.43 4.00
C LEU A 224 -10.69 1.06 5.37
N THR A 225 -10.65 -0.23 5.71
CA THR A 225 -10.19 -0.66 7.04
C THR A 225 -8.74 -0.27 7.27
N LYS A 226 -7.91 -0.29 6.22
CA LYS A 226 -6.52 0.17 6.26
C LYS A 226 -6.36 1.65 6.58
N THR A 227 -7.25 2.53 6.10
CA THR A 227 -7.15 3.95 6.47
C THR A 227 -7.24 4.16 7.97
N TYR A 228 -8.09 3.40 8.68
CA TYR A 228 -8.19 3.43 10.13
C TYR A 228 -6.98 2.79 10.82
N TYR A 229 -6.38 1.76 10.23
CA TYR A 229 -5.17 1.12 10.75
C TYR A 229 -3.93 2.02 10.63
N THR A 230 -3.76 2.72 9.51
CA THR A 230 -2.49 3.41 9.19
C THR A 230 -2.52 4.93 9.33
N SER A 231 -3.69 5.59 9.40
CA SER A 231 -3.83 7.06 9.32
C SER A 231 -4.18 7.75 10.64
N PHE A 232 -3.78 7.18 11.78
CA PHE A 232 -4.15 7.66 13.13
C PHE A 232 -3.73 9.11 13.46
N LYS A 233 -2.79 9.69 12.71
CA LYS A 233 -2.33 11.08 12.93
C LYS A 233 -3.27 12.15 12.38
N VAL A 234 -4.17 11.79 11.46
CA VAL A 234 -5.11 12.74 10.85
C VAL A 234 -6.51 12.13 10.89
N PRO A 235 -7.21 12.19 12.03
CA PRO A 235 -8.52 11.58 12.19
C PRO A 235 -9.56 11.99 11.15
N GLU A 236 -9.54 13.26 10.77
CA GLU A 236 -10.45 13.82 9.76
C GLU A 236 -10.24 13.19 8.38
N TRP A 237 -9.04 12.67 8.10
CA TRP A 237 -8.74 12.03 6.82
C TRP A 237 -9.51 10.74 6.61
N TYR A 238 -9.41 9.79 7.55
CA TYR A 238 -10.09 8.50 7.36
C TYR A 238 -11.61 8.66 7.38
N GLU A 239 -12.15 9.63 8.14
CA GLU A 239 -13.59 9.95 8.09
C GLU A 239 -13.99 10.53 6.72
N LYS A 240 -13.16 11.40 6.13
CA LYS A 240 -13.40 11.92 4.77
C LYS A 240 -13.28 10.84 3.70
N ILE A 241 -12.33 9.90 3.82
CA ILE A 241 -12.19 8.77 2.89
C ILE A 241 -13.32 7.77 3.04
N LYS A 242 -13.79 7.49 4.27
CA LYS A 242 -14.96 6.64 4.54
C LYS A 242 -16.18 7.09 3.75
N LEU A 243 -16.40 8.40 3.62
CA LEU A 243 -17.50 8.96 2.83
C LEU A 243 -17.36 8.79 1.32
N LYS A 244 -16.20 8.31 0.81
CA LYS A 244 -15.92 8.09 -0.62
C LYS A 244 -15.93 6.62 -1.02
N LEU A 245 -16.10 5.71 -0.07
CA LEU A 245 -16.20 4.27 -0.30
C LEU A 245 -17.59 3.77 0.14
N PRO A 246 -18.03 2.58 -0.33
CA PRO A 246 -19.17 1.92 0.28
C PRO A 246 -18.98 1.78 1.79
N SER A 247 -20.09 1.74 2.52
CA SER A 247 -20.02 1.46 3.95
C SER A 247 -19.52 0.03 4.15
N TYR A 248 -18.43 -0.11 4.90
CA TYR A 248 -17.92 -1.38 5.41
C TYR A 248 -17.73 -1.29 6.93
N GLU A 249 -18.78 -0.84 7.64
CA GLU A 249 -18.71 -0.59 9.08
C GLU A 249 -18.59 -1.90 9.86
N ASP A 250 -19.30 -2.94 9.44
CA ASP A 250 -19.23 -4.27 10.05
C ASP A 250 -17.84 -4.87 9.84
N GLU A 251 -17.27 -4.74 8.63
CA GLU A 251 -15.90 -5.18 8.34
C GLU A 251 -14.86 -4.40 9.14
N LEU A 252 -15.06 -3.09 9.30
CA LEU A 252 -14.20 -2.26 10.13
C LEU A 252 -14.29 -2.67 11.60
N MET A 253 -15.47 -3.02 12.10
CA MET A 253 -15.66 -3.51 13.46
C MET A 253 -14.98 -4.87 13.66
N ALA A 254 -15.19 -5.81 12.74
CA ALA A 254 -14.53 -7.10 12.73
C ALA A 254 -13.00 -6.97 12.67
N GLU A 255 -12.48 -6.10 11.81
CA GLU A 255 -11.05 -5.82 11.73
C GLU A 255 -10.52 -5.24 13.04
N LYS A 256 -11.18 -4.23 13.64
CA LYS A 256 -10.77 -3.69 14.95
C LYS A 256 -10.74 -4.74 16.07
N ILE A 257 -11.66 -5.71 16.04
CA ILE A 257 -11.64 -6.83 16.98
C ILE A 257 -10.42 -7.72 16.73
N LEU A 258 -10.11 -8.05 15.48
CA LEU A 258 -8.91 -8.80 15.12
C LEU A 258 -7.62 -8.06 15.49
N TRP A 259 -7.53 -6.75 15.26
CA TRP A 259 -6.36 -5.93 15.65
C TRP A 259 -6.12 -6.01 17.17
N ARG A 260 -7.20 -6.10 17.95
CA ARG A 260 -7.11 -6.18 19.40
C ARG A 260 -6.73 -7.59 19.89
N LEU A 261 -7.28 -8.62 19.27
CA LEU A 261 -7.20 -10.00 19.77
C LEU A 261 -6.08 -10.83 19.12
N TYR A 262 -5.75 -10.54 17.87
CA TYR A 262 -4.82 -11.32 17.05
C TYR A 262 -4.28 -10.49 15.88
N ASP A 263 -3.55 -9.42 16.21
CA ASP A 263 -2.93 -8.58 15.20
C ASP A 263 -1.72 -9.26 14.54
N GLU A 264 -1.39 -8.80 13.34
CA GLU A 264 -0.22 -9.24 12.58
C GLU A 264 -0.01 -10.78 12.56
N PRO A 265 -1.03 -11.56 12.14
CA PRO A 265 -1.02 -13.03 12.20
C PRO A 265 0.17 -13.69 11.46
N GLY A 266 0.75 -13.01 10.47
CA GLY A 266 1.93 -13.45 9.74
C GLY A 266 3.23 -13.41 10.54
N ASN A 267 3.27 -12.68 11.65
CA ASN A 267 4.41 -12.64 12.56
C ASN A 267 4.33 -13.74 13.64
N VAL A 268 3.15 -14.27 13.94
CA VAL A 268 2.93 -15.27 15.00
C VAL A 268 3.38 -16.69 14.60
N MET A 269 3.26 -17.03 13.31
CA MET A 269 3.56 -18.37 12.76
C MET A 269 5.05 -18.81 12.82
N ARG A 270 5.92 -18.06 13.52
CA ARG A 270 7.37 -18.35 13.62
C ARG A 270 7.93 -18.46 15.04
N ASN A 271 7.11 -18.33 16.08
CA ASN A 271 7.52 -18.67 17.45
C ASN A 271 7.11 -20.10 17.79
#